data_AF-A0A443ZK89-F1
#
_entry.id   AF-A0A443ZK89-F1
#
_cell.length_a   1.000
_cell.length_b   1.000
_cell.length_c   1.000
_cell.angle_alpha   90.00
_cell.angle_beta   90.00
_cell.angle_gamma   90.00
#
_symmetry.space_group_name_H-M   'P 1'
#
loop_
_entity.id
_entity.type
_entity.pdbx_description
1 polymer ?
#
loop_
_entity_poly.entity_id
_entity_poly.type
_entity_poly.pdbx_seq_one_letter_code
_entity_poly.pdbx_strand_id
1 'polypeptide(L)'
;MVPNTHAGRSLIEFMVTLLIGLAPVVCGLLVLSFQVDRKQQETIEVTSREAIYSIDRTIQSLHETTSHALWLAGRPCEEVLPELRHEVVKQPNVRSLALEQQGNIFCSTLYGATDITFGQGDFINGRLRVDPGSPATPGSAILLYRLQSAPHGAIAVANLKILQDELLGFQNAVVLTLQFGERYVWATGHGDWMQLPNQEENTLKLDSERFGYTVHAGYAAGESWSVIRQAMHRTLPSLLLVGIMTSAAGYWGLFRRSRSRSTE
;
A
#
# COMPACT_ATOMS: atom_id res chain seq x y z
N MET A 1 -37.71 -32.72 56.30
CA MET A 1 -36.92 -31.48 56.28
C MET A 1 -36.26 -31.36 54.91
N VAL A 2 -36.80 -30.52 54.02
CA VAL A 2 -36.20 -30.24 52.70
C VAL A 2 -35.53 -28.87 52.80
N PRO A 3 -34.19 -28.76 52.74
CA PRO A 3 -33.53 -27.47 52.86
C PRO A 3 -33.38 -26.78 51.50
N ASN A 4 -33.74 -25.49 51.50
CA ASN A 4 -33.11 -24.41 50.74
C ASN A 4 -33.20 -24.42 49.19
N THR A 5 -34.40 -24.29 48.65
CA THR A 5 -34.66 -23.90 47.24
C THR A 5 -34.52 -22.38 46.97
N HIS A 6 -34.31 -21.55 47.99
CA HIS A 6 -34.20 -20.09 47.83
C HIS A 6 -32.82 -19.62 47.31
N ALA A 7 -31.73 -20.30 47.67
CA ALA A 7 -30.38 -19.91 47.25
C ALA A 7 -30.17 -20.09 45.73
N GLY A 8 -30.68 -21.19 45.16
CA GLY A 8 -30.59 -21.46 43.73
C GLY A 8 -31.37 -20.47 42.87
N ARG A 9 -32.54 -20.01 43.34
CA ARG A 9 -33.37 -19.04 42.61
C ARG A 9 -32.74 -17.65 42.55
N SER A 10 -32.13 -17.18 43.64
CA SER A 10 -31.39 -15.91 43.66
C SER A 10 -30.16 -15.96 42.74
N LEU A 11 -29.42 -17.06 42.75
CA LEU A 11 -28.25 -17.25 41.88
C LEU A 11 -28.63 -17.21 40.38
N ILE A 12 -29.76 -17.83 40.02
CA ILE A 12 -30.29 -17.81 38.64
C ILE A 12 -30.70 -16.39 38.24
N GLU A 13 -31.39 -15.63 39.11
CA GLU A 13 -31.79 -14.24 38.83
C GLU A 13 -30.57 -13.32 38.63
N PHE A 14 -29.48 -13.52 39.38
CA PHE A 14 -28.21 -12.82 39.18
C PHE A 14 -27.54 -13.22 37.85
N MET A 15 -27.47 -14.50 37.51
CA MET A 15 -26.91 -14.97 36.24
C MET A 15 -27.68 -14.40 35.04
N VAL A 16 -29.00 -14.38 35.10
CA VAL A 16 -29.86 -13.86 34.02
C VAL A 16 -29.64 -12.35 33.85
N THR A 17 -29.57 -11.59 34.95
CA THR A 17 -29.34 -10.14 34.90
C THR A 17 -27.94 -9.81 34.37
N LEU A 18 -26.93 -10.58 34.77
CA LEU A 18 -25.56 -10.48 34.24
C LEU A 18 -25.53 -10.76 32.72
N LEU A 19 -26.21 -11.81 32.27
CA LEU A 19 -26.27 -12.19 30.86
C LEU A 19 -26.93 -11.09 30.00
N ILE A 20 -28.02 -10.50 30.50
CA ILE A 20 -28.75 -9.42 29.82
C ILE A 20 -27.88 -8.16 29.67
N GLY A 21 -27.09 -7.81 30.70
CA GLY A 21 -26.18 -6.66 30.63
C GLY A 21 -24.94 -6.91 29.78
N LEU A 22 -24.45 -8.16 29.73
CA LEU A 22 -23.23 -8.52 29.00
C LEU A 22 -23.49 -8.71 27.49
N ALA A 23 -24.67 -9.17 27.11
CA ALA A 23 -25.00 -9.45 25.71
C ALA A 23 -24.82 -8.24 24.76
N PRO A 24 -25.30 -7.02 25.09
CA PRO A 24 -25.07 -5.84 24.25
C PRO A 24 -23.59 -5.46 24.14
N VAL A 25 -22.81 -5.67 25.21
CA VAL A 25 -21.37 -5.34 25.24
C VAL A 25 -20.59 -6.28 24.32
N VAL A 26 -20.83 -7.60 24.41
CA VAL A 26 -20.19 -8.58 23.53
C VAL A 26 -20.61 -8.36 22.07
N CYS A 27 -21.89 -8.14 21.83
CA CYS A 27 -22.39 -7.86 20.48
C CYS A 27 -21.75 -6.60 19.88
N GLY A 28 -21.64 -5.51 20.67
CA GLY A 28 -21.00 -4.28 20.23
C GLY A 28 -19.52 -4.45 19.92
N LEU A 29 -18.78 -5.21 20.72
CA LEU A 29 -17.36 -5.51 20.45
C LEU A 29 -17.18 -6.33 19.17
N LEU A 30 -18.03 -7.33 18.93
CA LEU A 30 -18.01 -8.13 17.69
C LEU A 30 -18.33 -7.27 16.45
N VAL A 31 -19.29 -6.36 16.56
CA VAL A 31 -19.62 -5.44 15.46
C VAL A 31 -18.47 -4.48 15.19
N LEU A 32 -17.80 -3.98 16.23
CA LEU A 32 -16.63 -3.10 16.07
C LEU A 32 -15.46 -3.81 15.38
N SER A 33 -15.12 -5.04 15.77
CA SER A 33 -14.06 -5.79 15.09
C SER A 33 -14.39 -6.01 13.62
N PHE A 34 -15.64 -6.38 13.31
CA PHE A 34 -16.07 -6.56 11.93
C PHE A 34 -16.02 -5.26 11.11
N GLN A 35 -16.37 -4.12 11.71
CA GLN A 35 -16.27 -2.81 11.06
C GLN A 35 -14.82 -2.41 10.77
N VAL A 36 -13.88 -2.70 11.68
CA VAL A 36 -12.45 -2.42 11.48
C VAL A 36 -11.92 -3.23 10.30
N ASP A 37 -12.18 -4.53 10.27
CA ASP A 37 -11.73 -5.41 9.18
C ASP A 37 -12.27 -4.96 7.83
N ARG A 38 -13.56 -4.64 7.76
CA ARG A 38 -14.21 -4.13 6.52
C ARG A 38 -13.61 -2.81 6.07
N LYS A 39 -13.44 -1.87 6.99
CA LYS A 39 -12.84 -0.56 6.69
C LYS A 39 -11.40 -0.70 6.22
N GLN A 40 -10.62 -1.60 6.82
CA GLN A 40 -9.26 -1.89 6.40
C GLN A 40 -9.22 -2.45 4.97
N GLN A 41 -10.09 -3.40 4.63
CA GLN A 41 -10.19 -3.95 3.26
C GLN A 41 -10.49 -2.86 2.23
N GLU A 42 -11.50 -2.02 2.48
CA GLU A 42 -11.84 -0.90 1.60
C GLU A 42 -10.68 0.10 1.49
N THR A 43 -10.04 0.42 2.61
CA THR A 43 -8.92 1.37 2.64
C THR A 43 -7.73 0.85 1.83
N ILE A 44 -7.38 -0.43 1.97
CA ILE A 44 -6.30 -1.05 1.18
C ILE A 44 -6.63 -1.01 -0.31
N GLU A 45 -7.86 -1.37 -0.69
CA GLU A 45 -8.24 -1.37 -2.10
C GLU A 45 -8.14 0.02 -2.72
N VAL A 46 -8.71 1.04 -2.06
CA VAL A 46 -8.65 2.43 -2.52
C VAL A 46 -7.21 2.91 -2.59
N THR A 47 -6.44 2.72 -1.52
CA THR A 47 -5.03 3.16 -1.45
C THR A 47 -4.20 2.50 -2.54
N SER A 48 -4.39 1.20 -2.78
CA SER A 48 -3.62 0.47 -3.79
C SER A 48 -3.94 0.96 -5.21
N ARG A 49 -5.21 1.27 -5.49
CA ARG A 49 -5.62 1.87 -6.79
C ARG A 49 -5.07 3.28 -6.95
N GLU A 50 -5.10 4.10 -5.91
CA GLU A 50 -4.51 5.45 -5.91
C GLU A 50 -2.99 5.39 -6.09
N ALA A 51 -2.31 4.42 -5.46
CA ALA A 51 -0.90 4.16 -5.64
C ALA A 51 -0.56 3.81 -7.09
N ILE A 52 -1.29 2.86 -7.70
CA ILE A 52 -1.13 2.55 -9.13
C ILE A 52 -1.31 3.81 -9.97
N TYR A 53 -2.34 4.61 -9.69
CA TYR A 53 -2.60 5.82 -10.45
C TYR A 53 -1.46 6.85 -10.37
N SER A 54 -0.92 7.09 -9.17
CA SER A 54 0.18 8.04 -8.99
C SER A 54 1.47 7.55 -9.64
N ILE A 55 1.81 6.27 -9.43
CA ILE A 55 3.01 5.66 -10.01
C ILE A 55 2.91 5.57 -11.54
N ASP A 56 1.74 5.23 -12.09
CA ASP A 56 1.49 5.24 -13.53
C ASP A 56 1.69 6.62 -14.13
N ARG A 57 1.23 7.70 -13.47
CA ARG A 57 1.48 9.07 -13.95
C ARG A 57 2.97 9.39 -13.97
N THR A 58 3.71 8.99 -12.94
CA THR A 58 5.15 9.19 -12.87
C THR A 58 5.88 8.47 -13.99
N ILE A 59 5.57 7.19 -14.21
CA ILE A 59 6.17 6.39 -15.29
C ILE A 59 5.73 6.91 -16.67
N GLN A 60 4.48 7.37 -16.81
CA GLN A 60 3.98 7.94 -18.04
C GLN A 60 4.78 9.17 -18.47
N SER A 61 5.22 9.99 -17.51
CA SER A 61 6.09 11.11 -17.79
C SER A 61 7.44 10.68 -18.38
N LEU A 62 7.98 9.52 -17.96
CA LEU A 62 9.18 8.93 -18.56
C LEU A 62 8.91 8.40 -19.97
N HIS A 63 7.74 7.79 -20.19
CA HIS A 63 7.32 7.32 -21.51
C HIS A 63 7.29 8.47 -22.53
N GLU A 64 6.69 9.60 -22.17
CA GLU A 64 6.58 10.77 -23.04
C GLU A 64 7.97 11.30 -23.42
N THR A 65 8.86 11.54 -22.44
CA THR A 65 10.22 12.01 -22.71
C THR A 65 11.04 11.01 -23.52
N THR A 66 10.89 9.71 -23.25
CA THR A 66 11.59 8.66 -24.01
C THR A 66 11.08 8.59 -25.44
N SER A 67 9.78 8.80 -25.67
CA SER A 67 9.20 8.80 -27.01
C SER A 67 9.72 9.98 -27.84
N HIS A 68 9.87 11.16 -27.22
CA HIS A 68 10.48 12.33 -27.86
C HIS A 68 11.94 12.08 -28.22
N ALA A 69 12.71 11.49 -27.29
CA ALA A 69 14.09 11.11 -27.54
C ALA A 69 14.21 10.10 -28.70
N LEU A 70 13.30 9.13 -28.79
CA LEU A 70 13.30 8.12 -29.85
C LEU A 70 13.17 8.74 -31.25
N TRP A 71 12.43 9.83 -31.42
CA TRP A 71 12.33 10.55 -32.70
C TRP A 71 13.66 11.17 -33.16
N LEU A 72 14.58 11.42 -32.23
CA LEU A 72 15.93 11.91 -32.52
C LEU A 72 16.90 10.77 -32.89
N ALA A 73 16.50 9.51 -32.69
CA ALA A 73 17.35 8.38 -33.02
C ALA A 73 17.59 8.25 -34.54
N GLY A 74 18.78 7.78 -34.92
CA GLY A 74 19.20 7.63 -36.31
C GLY A 74 19.99 8.82 -36.89
N ARG A 75 20.17 9.89 -36.11
CA ARG A 75 21.08 11.01 -36.46
C ARG A 75 22.40 10.93 -35.68
N PRO A 76 23.49 11.55 -36.17
CA PRO A 76 24.74 11.63 -35.43
C PRO A 76 24.56 12.28 -34.05
N CYS A 77 25.26 11.77 -33.02
CA CYS A 77 25.11 12.26 -31.65
C CYS A 77 25.39 13.76 -31.53
N GLU A 78 26.35 14.29 -32.30
CA GLU A 78 26.72 15.70 -32.31
C GLU A 78 25.56 16.63 -32.67
N GLU A 79 24.65 16.18 -33.55
CA GLU A 79 23.49 16.95 -33.99
C GLU A 79 22.34 16.90 -32.99
N VAL A 80 22.13 15.76 -32.31
CA VAL A 80 20.96 15.53 -31.45
C VAL A 80 21.22 15.74 -29.97
N LEU A 81 22.48 15.74 -29.54
CA LEU A 81 22.85 15.91 -28.14
C LEU A 81 22.33 17.22 -27.52
N PRO A 82 22.35 18.39 -28.20
CA PRO A 82 21.76 19.61 -27.66
C PRO A 82 20.26 19.48 -27.40
N GLU A 83 19.51 18.88 -28.33
CA GLU A 83 18.06 18.68 -28.21
C GLU A 83 17.74 17.65 -27.12
N LEU A 84 18.50 16.54 -27.03
CA LEU A 84 18.36 15.56 -25.95
C LEU A 84 18.57 16.20 -24.56
N ARG A 85 19.58 17.06 -24.43
CA ARG A 85 19.82 17.78 -23.17
C ARG A 85 18.68 18.75 -22.85
N HIS A 86 18.11 19.39 -23.88
CA HIS A 86 16.95 20.25 -23.71
C HIS A 86 15.73 19.47 -23.19
N GLU A 87 15.47 18.26 -23.71
CA GLU A 87 14.37 17.39 -23.23
C GLU A 87 14.58 16.94 -21.77
N VAL A 88 15.82 16.61 -21.37
CA VAL A 88 16.12 16.29 -19.95
C VAL A 88 15.85 17.48 -19.04
N VAL A 89 16.19 18.70 -19.45
CA VAL A 89 15.96 19.91 -18.64
C VAL A 89 14.45 20.20 -18.46
N LYS A 90 13.62 19.88 -19.46
CA LYS A 90 12.16 20.03 -19.36
C LYS A 90 11.53 19.05 -18.38
N GLN A 91 12.12 17.87 -18.22
CA GLN A 91 11.53 16.80 -17.44
C GLN A 91 12.31 16.53 -16.14
N PRO A 92 11.89 17.09 -14.98
CA PRO A 92 12.63 16.95 -13.73
C PRO A 92 12.72 15.50 -13.22
N ASN A 93 11.79 14.65 -13.66
CA ASN A 93 11.75 13.24 -13.31
C ASN A 93 12.80 12.41 -14.07
N VAL A 94 13.32 12.94 -15.18
CA VAL A 94 14.32 12.28 -16.02
C VAL A 94 15.68 12.83 -15.66
N ARG A 95 16.57 11.95 -15.22
CA ARG A 95 17.95 12.28 -14.89
C ARG A 95 18.85 12.30 -16.12
N SER A 96 18.65 11.36 -17.03
CA SER A 96 19.43 11.29 -18.28
C SER A 96 18.66 10.56 -19.36
N LEU A 97 18.98 10.87 -20.61
CA LEU A 97 18.50 10.15 -21.79
C LEU A 97 19.69 9.50 -22.51
N ALA A 98 19.42 8.35 -23.10
CA ALA A 98 20.36 7.65 -23.97
C ALA A 98 19.63 7.16 -25.23
N LEU A 99 20.33 7.19 -26.36
CA LEU A 99 19.89 6.63 -27.63
C LEU A 99 20.69 5.38 -27.94
N GLU A 100 19.98 4.39 -28.41
CA GLU A 100 20.49 3.07 -28.72
C GLU A 100 20.42 2.82 -30.24
N GLN A 101 21.43 2.13 -30.76
CA GLN A 101 21.45 1.59 -32.11
C GLN A 101 22.00 0.16 -32.04
N GLN A 102 21.21 -0.81 -32.52
CA GLN A 102 21.60 -2.23 -32.57
C GLN A 102 22.09 -2.80 -31.23
N GLY A 103 21.53 -2.39 -30.08
CA GLY A 103 21.97 -2.86 -28.76
C GLY A 103 23.02 -2.00 -28.05
N ASN A 104 23.62 -1.04 -28.75
CA ASN A 104 24.66 -0.17 -28.18
C ASN A 104 24.14 1.24 -27.98
N ILE A 105 24.45 1.84 -26.84
CA ILE A 105 24.21 3.26 -26.59
C ILE A 105 25.27 4.04 -27.37
N PHE A 106 24.83 4.76 -28.40
CA PHE A 106 25.71 5.60 -29.23
C PHE A 106 25.75 7.07 -28.75
N CYS A 107 24.71 7.51 -28.03
CA CYS A 107 24.59 8.88 -27.55
C CYS A 107 23.92 8.93 -26.19
N SER A 108 24.45 9.72 -25.26
CA SER A 108 23.87 9.93 -23.92
C SER A 108 23.98 11.39 -23.50
N THR A 109 22.99 11.92 -22.80
CA THR A 109 23.08 13.27 -22.23
C THR A 109 24.18 13.39 -21.18
N LEU A 110 24.53 12.28 -20.52
CA LEU A 110 25.56 12.19 -19.50
C LEU A 110 26.96 12.08 -20.10
N TYR A 111 27.16 11.19 -21.07
CA TYR A 111 28.48 10.87 -21.62
C TYR A 111 28.78 11.50 -23.00
N GLY A 112 27.78 12.09 -23.66
CA GLY A 112 27.89 12.52 -25.05
C GLY A 112 27.92 11.33 -26.01
N ALA A 113 28.70 11.46 -27.08
CA ALA A 113 28.95 10.37 -28.02
C ALA A 113 29.73 9.26 -27.32
N THR A 114 29.21 8.04 -27.36
CA THR A 114 29.79 6.90 -26.65
C THR A 114 29.48 5.61 -27.41
N ASP A 115 30.07 4.50 -27.02
CA ASP A 115 29.74 3.17 -27.55
C ASP A 115 29.72 2.21 -26.37
N ILE A 116 28.62 2.24 -25.62
CA ILE A 116 28.44 1.42 -24.43
C ILE A 116 27.44 0.34 -24.78
N THR A 117 27.89 -0.92 -24.73
CA THR A 117 26.99 -2.07 -24.84
C THR A 117 26.01 -2.06 -23.67
N PHE A 118 24.73 -1.87 -23.95
CA PHE A 118 23.70 -1.84 -22.93
C PHE A 118 23.17 -3.25 -22.71
N GLY A 119 23.39 -3.80 -21.51
CA GLY A 119 23.04 -5.18 -21.21
C GLY A 119 21.53 -5.45 -21.34
N GLN A 120 21.19 -6.58 -21.98
CA GLN A 120 19.82 -7.10 -22.08
C GLN A 120 19.34 -7.72 -20.76
N GLY A 121 19.43 -7.00 -19.65
CA GLY A 121 18.84 -7.51 -18.40
C GLY A 121 17.32 -7.44 -18.44
N ASP A 122 16.69 -8.05 -17.45
CA ASP A 122 15.25 -8.32 -17.46
C ASP A 122 14.44 -7.03 -17.30
N PHE A 123 13.87 -6.58 -18.41
CA PHE A 123 12.87 -5.51 -18.42
C PHE A 123 11.48 -6.11 -18.32
N ILE A 124 10.67 -5.63 -17.38
CA ILE A 124 9.24 -5.99 -17.35
C ILE A 124 8.59 -5.47 -18.64
N ASN A 125 7.94 -6.40 -19.35
CA ASN A 125 7.35 -6.15 -20.66
C ASN A 125 8.31 -5.47 -21.67
N GLY A 126 9.63 -5.67 -21.52
CA GLY A 126 10.64 -5.05 -22.39
C GLY A 126 10.83 -3.54 -22.22
N ARG A 127 10.19 -2.91 -21.22
CA ARG A 127 10.14 -1.43 -21.07
C ARG A 127 10.68 -0.91 -19.75
N LEU A 128 10.46 -1.58 -18.63
CA LEU A 128 10.80 -1.03 -17.30
C LEU A 128 11.77 -1.92 -16.55
N ARG A 129 12.73 -1.32 -15.85
CA ARG A 129 13.69 -2.05 -15.01
C ARG A 129 14.19 -1.20 -13.87
N VAL A 130 14.33 -1.80 -12.70
CA VAL A 130 14.97 -1.17 -11.53
C VAL A 130 16.38 -1.73 -11.38
N ASP A 131 17.37 -0.85 -11.34
CA ASP A 131 18.75 -1.22 -11.08
C ASP A 131 19.24 -0.60 -9.76
N PRO A 132 19.99 -1.36 -8.93
CA PRO A 132 20.47 -0.89 -7.62
C PRO A 132 21.50 0.24 -7.71
N GLY A 133 21.92 0.62 -8.92
CA GLY A 133 22.83 1.70 -9.21
C GLY A 133 23.70 1.39 -10.42
N SER A 134 24.33 2.42 -10.98
CA SER A 134 25.30 2.33 -12.07
C SER A 134 26.67 2.82 -11.58
N PRO A 135 27.79 2.49 -12.26
CA PRO A 135 29.10 3.09 -11.96
C PRO A 135 29.07 4.64 -11.93
N ALA A 136 28.19 5.24 -12.74
CA ALA A 136 27.92 6.68 -12.77
C ALA A 136 27.28 7.25 -11.50
N THR A 137 26.58 6.40 -10.71
CA THR A 137 25.99 6.79 -9.43
C THR A 137 26.09 5.69 -8.40
N PRO A 138 27.21 5.65 -7.66
CA PRO A 138 27.33 4.82 -6.48
C PRO A 138 26.28 5.26 -5.44
N GLY A 139 25.39 4.35 -5.04
CA GLY A 139 24.48 4.56 -3.91
C GLY A 139 23.08 5.12 -4.21
N SER A 140 22.72 5.36 -5.48
CA SER A 140 21.32 5.70 -5.84
C SER A 140 20.78 4.72 -6.87
N ALA A 141 19.78 3.93 -6.49
CA ALA A 141 19.06 3.09 -7.43
C ALA A 141 18.34 3.92 -8.50
N ILE A 142 18.21 3.36 -9.68
CA ILE A 142 17.66 4.02 -10.86
C ILE A 142 16.51 3.20 -11.45
N LEU A 143 15.55 3.92 -12.01
CA LEU A 143 14.49 3.35 -12.84
C LEU A 143 14.84 3.62 -14.30
N LEU A 144 14.89 2.55 -15.09
CA LEU A 144 15.15 2.57 -16.52
C LEU A 144 13.82 2.38 -17.26
N TYR A 145 13.50 3.30 -18.16
CA TYR A 145 12.40 3.18 -19.11
C TYR A 145 12.94 3.11 -20.53
N ARG A 146 12.65 2.03 -21.26
CA ARG A 146 13.15 1.76 -22.61
C ARG A 146 12.01 1.70 -23.61
N LEU A 147 12.22 2.36 -24.75
CA LEU A 147 11.43 2.18 -25.97
C LEU A 147 12.34 1.70 -27.10
N GLN A 148 11.84 0.76 -27.90
CA GLN A 148 12.57 0.22 -29.03
C GLN A 148 11.74 0.38 -30.31
N SER A 149 12.41 0.82 -31.37
CA SER A 149 11.92 0.87 -32.74
C SER A 149 13.08 0.49 -33.66
N ALA A 150 13.22 -0.81 -33.93
CA ALA A 150 14.40 -1.37 -34.59
C ALA A 150 14.77 -0.62 -35.89
N PRO A 151 16.06 -0.27 -36.10
CA PRO A 151 17.24 -0.67 -35.32
C PRO A 151 17.58 0.25 -34.15
N HIS A 152 16.71 1.20 -33.81
CA HIS A 152 16.96 2.25 -32.82
C HIS A 152 16.20 2.02 -31.51
N GLY A 153 16.68 2.66 -30.45
CA GLY A 153 16.00 2.69 -29.16
C GLY A 153 16.30 3.97 -28.41
N ALA A 154 15.49 4.23 -27.38
CA ALA A 154 15.70 5.32 -26.45
C ALA A 154 15.49 4.82 -25.02
N ILE A 155 16.29 5.34 -24.10
CA ILE A 155 16.27 4.97 -22.69
C ILE A 155 16.22 6.26 -21.86
N ALA A 156 15.19 6.40 -21.04
CA ALA A 156 15.16 7.37 -19.95
C ALA A 156 15.60 6.72 -18.65
N VAL A 157 16.43 7.45 -17.91
CA VAL A 157 16.89 7.07 -16.57
C VAL A 157 16.28 8.06 -15.59
N ALA A 158 15.60 7.54 -14.56
CA ALA A 158 15.08 8.32 -13.45
C ALA A 158 15.71 7.86 -12.13
N ASN A 159 15.76 8.74 -11.14
CA ASN A 159 16.16 8.33 -9.79
C ASN A 159 15.01 7.55 -9.16
N LEU A 160 15.29 6.37 -8.59
CA LEU A 160 14.26 5.55 -7.94
C LEU A 160 13.53 6.31 -6.82
N LYS A 161 14.20 7.32 -6.23
CA LYS A 161 13.61 8.21 -5.24
C LYS A 161 12.29 8.83 -5.66
N ILE A 162 12.05 9.07 -6.96
CA ILE A 162 10.77 9.61 -7.41
C ILE A 162 9.60 8.68 -7.04
N LEU A 163 9.78 7.37 -7.16
CA LEU A 163 8.75 6.41 -6.75
C LEU A 163 8.63 6.36 -5.23
N GLN A 164 9.74 6.48 -4.52
CA GLN A 164 9.77 6.47 -3.05
C GLN A 164 9.03 7.68 -2.48
N ASP A 165 9.24 8.87 -3.05
CA ASP A 165 8.57 10.11 -2.65
C ASP A 165 7.06 10.03 -2.91
N GLU A 166 6.64 9.42 -4.03
CA GLU A 166 5.22 9.12 -4.30
C GLU A 166 4.63 8.17 -3.26
N LEU A 167 5.34 7.09 -2.90
CA LEU A 167 4.91 6.14 -1.88
C LEU A 167 4.85 6.78 -0.47
N LEU A 168 5.77 7.68 -0.15
CA LEU A 168 5.78 8.44 1.11
C LEU A 168 4.58 9.39 1.23
N GLY A 169 3.99 9.79 0.10
CA GLY A 169 2.81 10.68 0.06
C GLY A 169 1.54 10.05 0.66
N PHE A 170 1.46 8.72 0.75
CA PHE A 170 0.31 8.01 1.29
C PHE A 170 0.32 8.06 2.83
N GLN A 171 -0.51 8.91 3.42
CA GLN A 171 -0.57 9.16 4.88
C GLN A 171 -1.43 8.16 5.66
N ASN A 172 -1.51 6.91 5.23
CA ASN A 172 -2.30 5.88 5.90
C ASN A 172 -1.41 4.78 6.49
N ALA A 173 -2.01 3.89 7.28
CA ALA A 173 -1.30 2.76 7.88
C ALA A 173 -0.98 1.64 6.87
N VAL A 174 -1.38 1.79 5.60
CA VAL A 174 -1.12 0.79 4.57
C VAL A 174 0.34 0.92 4.13
N VAL A 175 1.09 -0.15 4.32
CA VAL A 175 2.45 -0.28 3.81
C VAL A 175 2.36 -0.67 2.34
N LEU A 176 2.96 0.13 1.47
CA LEU A 176 2.98 -0.09 0.03
C LEU A 176 4.37 -0.53 -0.44
N THR A 177 4.41 -1.46 -1.38
CA THR A 177 5.63 -1.89 -2.06
C THR A 177 5.37 -2.16 -3.53
N LEU A 178 6.27 -1.69 -4.39
CA LEU A 178 6.24 -1.90 -5.83
C LEU A 178 7.20 -3.03 -6.19
N GLN A 179 6.76 -3.93 -7.06
CA GLN A 179 7.55 -5.03 -7.60
C GLN A 179 7.79 -4.81 -9.10
N PHE A 180 9.06 -4.82 -9.49
CA PHE A 180 9.55 -4.75 -10.85
C PHE A 180 10.38 -6.01 -11.14
N GLY A 181 9.74 -7.08 -11.60
CA GLY A 181 10.38 -8.40 -11.72
C GLY A 181 10.80 -8.92 -10.35
N GLU A 182 12.10 -9.17 -10.17
CA GLU A 182 12.69 -9.64 -8.90
C GLU A 182 13.08 -8.50 -7.94
N ARG A 183 12.85 -7.24 -8.32
CA ARG A 183 13.24 -6.07 -7.52
C ARG A 183 12.02 -5.45 -6.86
N TYR A 184 12.20 -5.05 -5.60
CA TYR A 184 11.17 -4.42 -4.79
C TYR A 184 11.57 -3.01 -4.40
N VAL A 185 10.59 -2.12 -4.29
CA VAL A 185 10.75 -0.70 -3.97
C VAL A 185 9.68 -0.30 -2.97
N TRP A 186 10.06 0.27 -1.85
CA TRP A 186 9.15 0.80 -0.84
C TRP A 186 9.53 2.24 -0.48
N ALA A 187 8.69 2.90 0.30
CA ALA A 187 8.81 4.32 0.62
C ALA A 187 10.18 4.76 1.17
N THR A 188 10.91 3.85 1.86
CA THR A 188 12.19 4.16 2.50
C THR A 188 13.38 3.39 1.92
N GLY A 189 13.18 2.59 0.87
CA GLY A 189 14.22 1.71 0.37
C GLY A 189 13.87 0.92 -0.87
N HIS A 190 14.77 0.02 -1.24
CA HIS A 190 14.62 -0.92 -2.35
C HIS A 190 15.49 -2.14 -2.04
N GLY A 191 15.15 -3.29 -2.63
CA GLY A 191 15.80 -4.54 -2.26
C GLY A 191 15.23 -5.76 -2.95
N ASP A 192 15.57 -6.93 -2.39
CA ASP A 192 14.93 -8.19 -2.72
C ASP A 192 13.73 -8.47 -1.81
N TRP A 193 13.14 -9.65 -1.97
CA TRP A 193 11.99 -10.08 -1.18
C TRP A 193 12.31 -10.28 0.32
N MET A 194 13.57 -10.54 0.70
CA MET A 194 13.99 -10.77 2.09
C MET A 194 14.05 -9.47 2.89
N GLN A 195 14.19 -8.34 2.20
CA GLN A 195 14.32 -7.00 2.79
C GLN A 195 12.99 -6.24 2.85
N LEU A 196 11.88 -6.89 2.50
CA LEU A 196 10.56 -6.28 2.45
C LEU A 196 10.12 -5.76 3.83
N PRO A 197 9.46 -4.59 3.87
CA PRO A 197 8.81 -4.14 5.10
C PRO A 197 7.70 -5.12 5.52
N ASN A 198 7.44 -5.21 6.81
CA ASN A 198 6.41 -6.11 7.35
C ASN A 198 5.02 -5.74 6.79
N GLN A 199 4.39 -6.71 6.13
CA GLN A 199 3.05 -6.64 5.52
C GLN A 199 2.29 -7.96 5.77
N GLU A 200 2.20 -8.39 7.02
CA GLU A 200 1.61 -9.69 7.37
C GLU A 200 0.07 -9.70 7.36
N GLU A 201 -0.58 -8.55 7.51
CA GLU A 201 -2.03 -8.46 7.68
C GLU A 201 -2.74 -7.86 6.47
N ASN A 202 -3.88 -8.47 6.10
CA ASN A 202 -4.82 -8.00 5.08
C ASN A 202 -4.10 -7.58 3.77
N THR A 203 -3.37 -8.51 3.17
CA THR A 203 -2.56 -8.21 1.99
C THR A 203 -3.40 -8.16 0.72
N LEU A 204 -3.14 -7.17 -0.13
CA LEU A 204 -3.67 -7.07 -1.49
C LEU A 204 -2.52 -6.95 -2.49
N LYS A 205 -2.70 -7.58 -3.65
CA LYS A 205 -1.80 -7.45 -4.80
C LYS A 205 -2.60 -6.94 -5.99
N LEU A 206 -2.13 -5.86 -6.62
CA LEU A 206 -2.73 -5.30 -7.83
C LEU A 206 -1.64 -5.03 -8.88
N ASP A 207 -1.90 -5.42 -10.11
CA ASP A 207 -0.98 -5.18 -11.23
C ASP A 207 -1.36 -3.89 -11.97
N SER A 208 -0.36 -3.11 -12.39
CA SER A 208 -0.57 -2.00 -13.34
C SER A 208 -0.82 -2.58 -14.73
N GLU A 209 -2.02 -2.37 -15.26
CA GLU A 209 -2.37 -2.80 -16.62
C GLU A 209 -1.50 -2.10 -17.69
N ARG A 210 -1.07 -0.86 -17.41
CA ARG A 210 -0.34 -0.03 -18.38
C ARG A 210 1.14 -0.39 -18.46
N PHE A 211 1.77 -0.62 -17.31
CA PHE A 211 3.22 -0.77 -17.21
C PHE A 211 3.67 -2.15 -16.74
N GLY A 212 2.79 -2.93 -16.11
CA GLY A 212 3.03 -4.34 -15.74
C GLY A 212 3.85 -4.54 -14.47
N TYR A 213 4.05 -3.52 -13.65
CA TYR A 213 4.59 -3.68 -12.30
C TYR A 213 3.45 -4.06 -11.34
N THR A 214 3.80 -4.68 -10.21
CA THR A 214 2.82 -5.09 -9.20
C THR A 214 2.94 -4.21 -7.96
N VAL A 215 1.81 -3.80 -7.40
CA VAL A 215 1.69 -3.15 -6.09
C VAL A 215 1.28 -4.20 -5.06
N HIS A 216 2.09 -4.34 -4.02
CA HIS A 216 1.80 -5.09 -2.81
C HIS A 216 1.41 -4.08 -1.73
N ALA A 217 0.24 -4.29 -1.14
CA ALA A 217 -0.28 -3.47 -0.06
C ALA A 217 -0.64 -4.35 1.12
N GLY A 218 -0.38 -3.90 2.34
CA GLY A 218 -0.77 -4.61 3.54
C GLY A 218 -0.58 -3.76 4.78
N TYR A 219 -0.97 -4.30 5.93
CA TYR A 219 -0.69 -3.68 7.23
C TYR A 219 0.45 -4.41 7.93
N ALA A 220 1.22 -3.66 8.73
CA ALA A 220 2.20 -4.26 9.62
C ALA A 220 1.51 -5.14 10.68
N ALA A 221 2.19 -6.20 11.12
CA ALA A 221 1.66 -7.09 12.15
C ALA A 221 1.26 -6.32 13.43
N GLY A 222 0.05 -6.59 13.93
CA GLY A 222 -0.49 -5.98 15.14
C GLY A 222 -1.18 -4.63 14.93
N GLU A 223 -1.24 -4.09 13.71
CA GLU A 223 -1.93 -2.84 13.41
C GLU A 223 -3.45 -2.97 13.61
N SER A 224 -4.04 -4.10 13.23
CA SER A 224 -5.48 -4.35 13.48
C SER A 224 -5.78 -4.35 14.99
N TRP A 225 -4.88 -4.89 15.81
CA TRP A 225 -5.03 -4.91 17.26
C TRP A 225 -4.82 -3.53 17.91
N SER A 226 -3.90 -2.71 17.38
CA SER A 226 -3.67 -1.34 17.87
C SER A 226 -4.91 -0.46 17.59
N VAL A 227 -5.48 -0.58 16.39
CA VAL A 227 -6.69 0.13 15.96
C VAL A 227 -7.91 -0.32 16.77
N ILE A 228 -8.10 -1.63 16.96
CA ILE A 228 -9.20 -2.17 17.80
C ILE A 228 -9.05 -1.70 19.24
N ARG A 229 -7.83 -1.70 19.81
CA ARG A 229 -7.60 -1.22 21.19
C ARG A 229 -7.95 0.25 21.34
N GLN A 230 -7.59 1.08 20.36
CA GLN A 230 -7.87 2.51 20.38
C GLN A 230 -9.36 2.81 20.16
N ALA A 231 -10.01 2.09 19.24
CA ALA A 231 -11.45 2.16 19.03
C ALA A 231 -12.23 1.69 20.26
N MET A 232 -11.79 0.60 20.88
CA MET A 232 -12.33 0.07 22.14
C MET A 232 -12.23 1.13 23.23
N HIS A 233 -11.09 1.80 23.43
CA HIS A 233 -10.98 2.82 24.48
C HIS A 233 -11.96 4.00 24.31
N ARG A 234 -12.33 4.36 23.07
CA ARG A 234 -13.35 5.41 22.79
C ARG A 234 -14.79 4.93 22.91
N THR A 235 -15.08 3.65 22.62
CA THR A 235 -16.46 3.10 22.59
C THR A 235 -16.83 2.28 23.83
N LEU A 236 -15.86 1.86 24.64
CA LEU A 236 -16.09 1.15 25.90
C LEU A 236 -17.03 1.91 26.85
N PRO A 237 -16.90 3.24 27.06
CA PRO A 237 -17.74 3.96 28.01
C PRO A 237 -19.23 3.94 27.61
N SER A 238 -19.53 4.08 26.32
CA SER A 238 -20.92 4.06 25.83
C SER A 238 -21.51 2.65 25.86
N LEU A 239 -20.73 1.62 25.51
CA LEU A 239 -21.14 0.22 25.62
C LEU A 239 -21.43 -0.19 27.07
N LEU A 240 -20.60 0.25 28.01
CA LEU A 240 -20.82 0.02 29.43
C LEU A 240 -22.10 0.71 29.93
N LEU A 241 -22.38 1.94 29.50
CA LEU A 241 -23.60 2.65 29.86
C LEU A 241 -24.84 1.89 29.36
N VAL A 242 -24.83 1.41 28.11
CA VAL A 242 -25.92 0.59 27.56
C VAL A 242 -26.08 -0.72 28.34
N GLY A 243 -24.98 -1.40 28.69
CA GLY A 243 -25.00 -2.61 29.52
C GLY A 243 -25.60 -2.37 30.91
N ILE A 244 -25.25 -1.25 31.55
CA ILE A 244 -25.79 -0.85 32.85
C ILE A 244 -27.30 -0.55 32.75
N MET A 245 -27.72 0.20 31.73
CA MET A 245 -29.12 0.56 31.54
C MET A 245 -30.01 -0.65 31.24
N THR A 246 -29.54 -1.57 30.40
CA THR A 246 -30.25 -2.82 30.07
C THR A 246 -30.34 -3.76 31.27
N SER A 247 -29.27 -3.86 32.06
CA SER A 247 -29.25 -4.61 33.33
C SER A 247 -30.22 -4.02 34.37
N ALA A 248 -30.23 -2.69 34.53
CA ALA A 248 -31.15 -2.00 35.45
C ALA A 248 -32.62 -2.19 35.05
N ALA A 249 -32.94 -2.11 33.75
CA ALA A 249 -34.29 -2.34 33.24
C ALA A 249 -34.73 -3.81 33.43
N GLY A 250 -33.84 -4.77 33.15
CA GLY A 250 -34.09 -6.19 33.35
C GLY A 250 -34.34 -6.54 34.82
N TYR A 251 -33.51 -6.01 35.73
CA TYR A 251 -33.68 -6.15 37.17
C TYR A 251 -35.02 -5.57 37.64
N TRP A 252 -35.38 -4.37 37.19
CA TRP A 252 -36.64 -3.74 37.57
C TRP A 252 -37.88 -4.52 37.08
N GLY A 253 -37.81 -5.08 35.86
CA GLY A 253 -38.85 -5.93 35.30
C GLY A 253 -39.06 -7.23 36.08
N LEU A 254 -37.97 -7.90 36.48
CA LEU A 254 -38.01 -9.10 37.32
C LEU A 254 -38.52 -8.79 38.73
N PHE A 255 -38.09 -7.67 39.31
CA PHE A 255 -38.52 -7.24 40.65
C PHE A 255 -40.02 -6.89 40.70
N ARG A 256 -40.57 -6.26 39.64
CA ARG A 256 -42.03 -6.03 39.54
C ARG A 256 -42.83 -7.33 39.43
N ARG A 257 -42.36 -8.32 38.67
CA ARG A 257 -43.01 -9.64 38.55
C ARG A 257 -42.95 -10.46 39.85
N SER A 258 -41.90 -10.30 40.65
CA SER A 258 -41.81 -10.94 41.97
C SER A 258 -42.89 -10.42 42.92
N ARG A 259 -43.14 -9.09 42.94
CA ARG A 259 -44.17 -8.46 43.79
C ARG A 259 -45.61 -8.81 43.41
N SER A 260 -45.92 -9.07 42.14
CA SER A 260 -47.29 -9.46 41.74
C SER A 260 -47.62 -10.91 42.07
N ARG A 261 -46.61 -11.74 42.37
CA ARG A 261 -46.75 -13.17 42.65
C ARG A 261 -46.87 -13.48 44.15
N SER A 262 -46.68 -12.48 45.01
CA SER A 262 -46.84 -12.58 46.47
C SER A 262 -48.21 -12.09 46.97
N THR A 263 -49.14 -11.81 46.07
CA THR A 263 -50.49 -11.30 46.37
C THR A 263 -51.62 -12.22 45.88
N GLU A 264 -51.31 -13.45 45.48
CA GLU A 264 -52.29 -14.55 45.31
C GLU A 264 -52.16 -15.55 46.46
#